data_AF-A0A2D7MG29-F1
#
_entry.id   AF-A0A2D7MG29-F1
#
_cell.length_a   1.000
_cell.length_b   1.000
_cell.length_c   1.000
_cell.angle_alpha   90.00
_cell.angle_beta   90.00
_cell.angle_gamma   90.00
#
_symmetry.space_group_name_H-M   'P 1'
#
loop_
_entity.id
_entity.type
_entity.pdbx_description
1 polymer ?
#
loop_
_entity_poly.entity_id
_entity_poly.type
_entity_poly.pdbx_seq_one_letter_code
_entity_poly.pdbx_strand_id
1 'polypeptide(L)'
;MKLNVNLKSLLNAIDVPAEWVGLREVYEVHTPRMIRDGVPVINSSNSSHGVMVEVLVDGQFGYYATPNMTQEAISAAAKRAYNQAKIS
;
A
#
# COMPACT_ATOMS: atom_id res chain seq x y z
N MET A 1 -5.42 10.43 9.39
CA MET A 1 -4.20 10.96 10.06
C MET A 1 -3.00 10.24 9.47
N LYS A 2 -1.93 10.96 9.12
CA LYS A 2 -0.70 10.33 8.63
C LYS A 2 0.03 9.66 9.79
N LEU A 3 0.35 8.37 9.64
CA LEU A 3 1.17 7.62 10.58
C LEU A 3 2.66 7.92 10.35
N ASN A 4 3.47 7.80 11.39
CA ASN A 4 4.92 7.82 11.24
C ASN A 4 5.40 6.38 11.00
N VAL A 5 5.90 6.11 9.79
CA VAL A 5 6.22 4.76 9.33
C VAL A 5 7.71 4.65 9.07
N ASN A 6 8.36 3.64 9.65
CA ASN A 6 9.74 3.30 9.33
C ASN A 6 9.78 2.21 8.25
N LEU A 7 9.89 2.62 6.99
CA LEU A 7 9.90 1.71 5.85
C LEU A 7 11.07 0.71 5.89
N LYS A 8 12.22 1.09 6.46
CA LYS A 8 13.36 0.18 6.59
C LYS A 8 13.05 -0.97 7.55
N SER A 9 12.42 -0.67 8.67
CA SER A 9 11.96 -1.70 9.62
C SER A 9 10.91 -2.63 9.00
N LEU A 10 10.00 -2.09 8.18
CA LEU A 10 9.00 -2.90 7.48
C LEU A 10 9.61 -3.78 6.40
N LEU A 11 10.58 -3.26 5.65
CA LEU A 11 11.30 -4.02 4.61
C LEU A 11 12.06 -5.21 5.24
N ASN A 12 12.66 -5.02 6.42
CA ASN A 12 13.37 -6.08 7.15
C ASN A 12 12.45 -7.23 7.63
N ALA A 13 11.13 -7.02 7.71
CA ALA A 13 10.18 -8.06 8.11
C ALA A 13 9.76 -8.98 6.94
N ILE A 14 10.19 -8.65 5.72
CA ILE A 14 9.87 -9.41 4.53
C ILE A 14 10.83 -10.58 4.40
N ASP A 15 10.26 -11.77 4.33
CA ASP A 15 10.98 -13.02 4.15
C ASP A 15 10.30 -13.81 3.02
N VAL A 16 10.72 -13.51 1.79
CA VAL A 16 10.30 -14.20 0.56
C VAL A 16 11.51 -14.38 -0.36
N PRO A 17 11.65 -15.53 -1.06
CA PRO A 17 12.77 -15.79 -1.95
C PRO A 17 12.56 -15.09 -3.30
N ALA A 18 12.68 -13.76 -3.31
CA ALA A 18 12.49 -12.90 -4.47
C ALA A 18 13.80 -12.25 -4.94
N GLU A 19 13.88 -11.89 -6.22
CA GLU A 19 15.01 -11.13 -6.77
C GLU A 19 15.06 -9.70 -6.25
N TRP A 20 13.87 -9.12 -6.07
CA TRP A 20 13.71 -7.77 -5.56
C TRP A 20 12.38 -7.61 -4.82
N VAL A 21 12.40 -6.78 -3.78
CA VAL A 21 11.21 -6.35 -3.05
C VAL A 21 11.25 -4.84 -2.84
N GLY A 22 10.14 -4.17 -3.15
CA GLY A 22 9.91 -2.75 -2.91
C GLY A 22 8.74 -2.49 -1.99
N LEU A 23 8.85 -1.41 -1.22
CA LEU A 23 7.76 -0.83 -0.44
C LEU A 23 7.51 0.61 -0.90
N ARG A 24 6.25 0.94 -1.17
CA ARG A 24 5.83 2.30 -1.51
C ARG A 24 4.71 2.78 -0.58
N GLU A 25 5.07 3.69 0.31
CA GLU A 25 4.12 4.37 1.19
C GLU A 25 3.27 5.37 0.40
N VAL A 26 1.96 5.38 0.65
CA VAL A 26 1.04 6.36 0.06
C VAL A 26 0.17 6.94 1.17
N TYR A 27 0.22 8.26 1.32
CA TYR A 27 -0.70 9.02 2.14
C TYR A 27 -1.48 9.98 1.23
N GLU A 28 -2.80 9.88 1.24
CA GLU A 28 -3.68 10.70 0.42
C GLU A 28 -4.65 11.46 1.31
N VAL A 29 -4.87 12.74 1.00
CA VAL A 29 -5.94 13.56 1.56
C VAL A 29 -6.85 13.97 0.41
N HIS A 30 -8.12 13.61 0.52
CA HIS A 30 -9.14 13.90 -0.46
C HIS A 30 -10.19 14.83 0.16
N THR A 31 -10.34 16.03 -0.41
CA THR A 31 -11.28 17.05 0.07
C THR A 31 -12.31 17.37 -1.01
N PRO A 32 -13.35 16.53 -1.19
CA PRO A 32 -14.35 16.76 -2.22
C PRO A 32 -15.26 17.93 -1.85
N ARG A 33 -15.56 18.76 -2.86
CA ARG A 33 -16.55 19.82 -2.81
C ARG A 33 -17.51 19.66 -3.98
N MET A 34 -18.81 19.64 -3.71
CA MET A 34 -19.83 19.53 -4.74
C MET A 34 -20.94 20.54 -4.50
N ILE A 35 -21.30 21.27 -5.55
CA ILE A 35 -22.44 22.19 -5.59
C ILE A 35 -23.41 21.64 -6.65
N ARG A 36 -24.69 21.54 -6.31
CA ARG A 36 -25.77 21.12 -7.22
C ARG A 36 -26.88 22.18 -7.16
N ASP A 37 -27.28 22.71 -8.31
CA ASP A 37 -28.30 23.76 -8.44
C ASP A 37 -28.03 24.99 -7.56
N GLY A 38 -26.76 25.37 -7.41
CA GLY A 38 -26.34 26.48 -6.54
C GLY A 38 -26.30 26.16 -5.05
N VAL A 39 -26.64 24.94 -4.63
CA VAL A 39 -26.64 24.49 -3.24
C VAL A 39 -25.43 23.59 -2.97
N PRO A 40 -24.58 23.89 -1.96
CA PRO A 40 -23.52 22.98 -1.53
C PRO A 40 -24.11 21.66 -1.01
N VAL A 41 -23.70 20.54 -1.59
CA VAL A 41 -24.17 19.19 -1.21
C VAL A 41 -23.07 18.33 -0.58
N ILE A 42 -21.81 18.58 -0.91
CA ILE A 42 -20.66 17.90 -0.29
C ILE A 42 -19.62 18.93 0.10
N ASN A 43 -19.21 18.85 1.37
CA ASN A 43 -18.04 19.52 1.90
C ASN A 43 -17.41 18.57 2.93
N SER A 44 -16.57 17.64 2.46
CA SER A 44 -15.93 16.65 3.31
C SER A 44 -14.42 16.67 3.12
N SER A 45 -13.70 16.03 4.05
CA SER A 45 -12.29 15.75 3.93
C SER A 45 -12.00 14.38 4.52
N ASN A 46 -11.36 13.53 3.74
CA ASN A 46 -11.02 12.17 4.10
C ASN A 46 -9.54 11.94 3.84
N SER A 47 -8.90 11.03 4.58
CA SER A 47 -7.51 10.65 4.35
C SER A 47 -7.33 9.15 4.36
N SER A 48 -6.52 8.61 3.45
CA SER A 48 -6.08 7.23 3.44
C SER A 48 -4.57 7.15 3.66
N HIS A 49 -4.10 6.06 4.26
CA HIS A 49 -2.68 5.78 4.44
C HIS A 49 -2.45 4.29 4.31
N GLY A 50 -1.48 3.90 3.50
CA GLY A 50 -1.09 2.50 3.38
C GLY A 50 0.24 2.36 2.66
N VAL A 51 0.57 1.12 2.36
CA VAL A 51 1.79 0.75 1.65
C VAL A 51 1.49 -0.31 0.61
N MET A 52 2.13 -0.17 -0.54
CA MET A 52 2.13 -1.13 -1.62
C MET A 52 3.42 -1.93 -1.55
N VAL A 53 3.29 -3.26 -1.55
CA VAL A 53 4.40 -4.21 -1.62
C VAL A 53 4.51 -4.69 -3.06
N GLU A 54 5.73 -4.63 -3.59
CA GLU A 54 6.06 -4.96 -4.97
C GLU A 54 7.14 -6.05 -4.91
N VAL A 55 6.95 -7.19 -5.58
CA VAL A 55 7.87 -8.33 -5.54
C VAL A 55 8.19 -8.77 -6.96
N LEU A 56 9.48 -8.94 -7.28
CA LEU A 56 9.97 -9.46 -8.56
C LEU A 56 10.47 -10.90 -8.39
N VAL A 57 9.93 -11.82 -9.19
CA VAL A 57 10.32 -13.23 -9.19
C VAL A 57 10.26 -13.79 -10.60
N ASP A 58 11.34 -14.43 -11.05
CA ASP A 58 11.49 -15.03 -12.37
C ASP A 58 11.14 -14.05 -13.50
N GLY A 59 11.49 -12.77 -13.33
CA GLY A 59 11.16 -11.69 -14.28
C GLY A 59 9.71 -11.19 -14.26
N GLN A 60 8.86 -11.67 -13.34
CA GLN A 60 7.48 -11.20 -13.18
C GLN A 60 7.26 -10.41 -11.89
N PHE A 61 6.43 -9.38 -11.98
CA PHE A 61 6.04 -8.58 -10.82
C PHE A 61 4.71 -9.03 -10.22
N GLY A 62 4.66 -9.06 -8.89
CA GLY A 62 3.44 -9.18 -8.10
C GLY A 62 3.30 -8.02 -7.12
N TYR A 63 2.07 -7.72 -6.76
CA TYR A 63 1.68 -6.52 -6.04
C TYR A 63 0.65 -6.82 -4.96
N TYR A 64 0.81 -6.18 -3.80
CA TYR A 64 -0.22 -6.22 -2.77
C TYR A 64 -0.22 -4.94 -1.95
N ALA A 65 -1.38 -4.29 -1.81
CA ALA A 65 -1.54 -3.09 -1.00
C ALA A 65 -2.23 -3.40 0.33
N THR A 66 -1.78 -2.75 1.40
CA THR A 66 -2.39 -2.88 2.73
C THR A 66 -2.42 -1.53 3.46
N PRO A 67 -3.55 -1.17 4.11
CA PRO A 67 -3.59 -0.04 5.04
C PRO A 67 -2.98 -0.40 6.41
N ASN A 68 -2.83 -1.70 6.71
CA ASN A 68 -2.17 -2.17 7.93
C ASN A 68 -0.65 -2.24 7.69
N MET A 69 0.08 -1.36 8.37
CA MET A 69 1.53 -1.18 8.23
C MET A 69 2.32 -1.76 9.42
N THR A 70 1.82 -2.82 10.05
CA THR A 70 2.60 -3.62 11.01
C THR A 70 3.52 -4.60 10.28
N GLN A 71 4.62 -5.02 10.91
CA GLN A 71 5.59 -5.95 10.30
C GLN A 71 4.93 -7.25 9.83
N GLU A 72 3.97 -7.78 10.60
CA GLU A 72 3.25 -9.01 10.28
C GLU A 72 2.38 -8.83 9.03
N ALA A 73 1.70 -7.68 8.91
CA ALA A 73 0.87 -7.36 7.76
C ALA A 73 1.72 -7.16 6.49
N ILE A 74 2.91 -6.57 6.62
CA ILE A 74 3.86 -6.40 5.51
C ILE A 74 4.44 -7.74 5.05
N SER A 75 4.83 -8.59 5.99
CA SER A 75 5.30 -9.95 5.68
C SER A 75 4.20 -10.75 4.96
N ALA A 76 2.95 -10.66 5.43
CA ALA A 76 1.81 -11.29 4.78
C ALA A 76 1.52 -10.71 3.38
N ALA A 77 1.62 -9.39 3.21
CA ALA A 77 1.47 -8.72 1.93
C ALA A 77 2.56 -9.14 0.92
N ALA A 78 3.81 -9.24 1.36
CA ALA A 78 4.92 -9.71 0.54
C ALA A 78 4.71 -11.16 0.07
N LYS A 79 4.21 -12.05 0.94
CA LYS A 79 3.86 -13.43 0.56
C LYS A 79 2.75 -13.47 -0.50
N ARG A 80 1.74 -12.60 -0.39
CA ARG A 80 0.67 -12.51 -1.39
C ARG A 80 1.18 -11.98 -2.73
N ALA A 81 2.00 -10.94 -2.71
CA ALA A 81 2.64 -10.39 -3.91
C ALA A 81 3.59 -11.41 -4.57
N TYR A 82 4.40 -12.12 -3.78
CA TYR A 82 5.25 -13.22 -4.26
C TYR A 82 4.44 -14.32 -4.94
N ASN A 83 3.36 -14.78 -4.31
CA ASN A 83 2.50 -15.81 -4.90
C ASN A 83 1.85 -15.32 -6.20
N GLN A 84 1.43 -14.05 -6.26
CA GLN A 84 0.90 -13.47 -7.50
C GLN A 84 1.97 -13.47 -8.60
N ALA A 85 3.20 -13.07 -8.28
CA ALA A 85 4.33 -13.06 -9.20
C ALA A 85 4.68 -14.46 -9.73
N LYS A 86 4.52 -15.52 -8.93
CA LYS A 86 4.81 -16.90 -9.36
C LYS A 86 3.71 -17.54 -10.23
N ILE A 87 2.49 -17.00 -10.21
CA ILE A 87 1.33 -17.58 -10.91
C ILE A 87 1.01 -16.80 -12.21
N SER A 88 1.66 -15.66 -12.43
CA SER A 88 1.35 -14.77 -13.57
C SER A 88 1.93 -15.24 -14.90
#